data_AF-A0AAE7NS34-F1
#
_entry.id   AF-A0AAE7NS34-F1
#
_cell.length_a   1.000
_cell.length_b   1.000
_cell.length_c   1.000
_cell.angle_alpha   90.00
_cell.angle_beta   90.00
_cell.angle_gamma   90.00
#
_symmetry.space_group_name_H-M   'P 1'
#
loop_
_entity.id
_entity.type
_entity.pdbx_description
1 polymer ?
#
loop_
_entity_poly.entity_id
_entity_poly.type
_entity_poly.pdbx_seq_one_letter_code
_entity_poly.pdbx_strand_id
1 'polypeptide(L)'
;MSTRLSLLCVHGVGHSEIDAEFRKSWSEAIIRAVQSVDQSLNPAIDFLSYDELFDKNPPNLVTYGVALAKLLASATVHGIGDLVAGTRSLEDVPTLIRWTAGMVAQWSVDEQLQTTLRNTVLDKLKSGNYDVVLAHSLGSLICYDTFVRNPNAIKDKVFVTFGSQIGNPAVRDIFAGRIKDLPCRKWYHLFNQEDRVLTYPLEIAADNFQQVLTPFDVPNDVLNHNATWYLSRPETVATVWHDVVPVPTSRSIVGAAREVARIDARPTRRALLIGINDYPDPANRLEGCVNDVFLMSSVLQESGFKADEIRVVLNERATTQGIMERLHWLLDGVRKDDERMLFYSGHGAQMPRYSPAGTPDRVDECLVPYDFDWTPEHAILDRQFAQLYSQLPYDSYFVAMLDCCHSGGMTRDGGPRIRGLTPPDDIRHRALRWEASEGMWVPRDFKPLNESLSKRRNGADYVGRNGATQRLGRGMALRTKPDKDYNKIRAELGHHGPYLPILLEACQEEQLSYEYRDGVTSYGAYTFCMAKALREQRGRGTNPSFQELSDLVTAKLRRLKYSQTPNLVGAREQLKAKIPWSMTEPARSERRAPRKRTVKRGRKRPS
;
A
#
# COMPACT_ATOMS: atom_id res chain seq x y z
N MET A 1 32.86 29.76 15.14
CA MET A 1 31.70 28.95 15.60
C MET A 1 31.96 27.53 15.14
N SER A 2 31.92 26.56 16.06
CA SER A 2 32.35 25.18 15.80
C SER A 2 31.47 24.51 14.73
N THR A 3 32.06 24.25 13.56
CA THR A 3 31.49 23.65 12.34
C THR A 3 31.44 22.12 12.41
N ARG A 4 31.23 21.53 13.59
CA ARG A 4 31.36 20.08 13.78
C ARG A 4 30.00 19.39 13.62
N LEU A 5 29.80 18.69 12.50
CA LEU A 5 28.66 17.82 12.25
C LEU A 5 28.60 16.69 13.29
N SER A 6 27.48 16.53 13.99
CA SER A 6 27.26 15.53 15.04
C SER A 6 26.21 14.49 14.62
N LEU A 7 26.56 13.20 14.70
CA LEU A 7 25.72 12.10 14.25
C LEU A 7 25.49 11.08 15.36
N LEU A 8 24.25 10.60 15.47
CA LEU A 8 23.89 9.44 16.27
C LEU A 8 23.58 8.25 15.37
N CYS A 9 24.37 7.18 15.48
CA CYS A 9 24.12 5.90 14.83
C CYS A 9 23.31 5.00 15.77
N VAL A 10 22.12 4.57 15.34
CA VAL A 10 21.24 3.67 16.09
C VAL A 10 21.20 2.32 15.40
N HIS A 11 21.80 1.31 16.03
CA HIS A 11 21.94 -0.03 15.46
C HIS A 11 22.09 -1.10 16.55
N GLY A 12 21.56 -2.29 16.29
CA GLY A 12 21.70 -3.45 17.15
C GLY A 12 23.01 -4.20 16.94
N VAL A 13 23.45 -4.88 17.98
CA VAL A 13 24.69 -5.64 18.17
C VAL A 13 24.60 -7.10 17.67
N GLY A 14 23.52 -7.54 17.01
CA GLY A 14 23.47 -8.85 16.33
C GLY A 14 24.56 -9.02 15.28
N HIS A 15 25.26 -7.92 14.96
CA HIS A 15 26.48 -7.85 14.21
C HIS A 15 27.78 -7.98 15.02
N SER A 16 27.90 -7.95 16.34
CA SER A 16 29.23 -8.16 16.98
C SER A 16 29.76 -9.58 16.81
N GLU A 17 28.88 -10.55 16.56
CA GLU A 17 29.25 -11.91 16.18
C GLU A 17 29.59 -12.03 14.66
N ILE A 18 29.30 -10.99 13.85
CA ILE A 18 29.49 -10.95 12.38
C ILE A 18 30.57 -9.92 11.95
N ASP A 19 30.65 -8.78 12.63
CA ASP A 19 31.58 -7.64 12.55
C ASP A 19 31.77 -7.04 13.97
N ALA A 20 32.76 -7.57 14.71
CA ALA A 20 33.15 -7.07 16.03
C ALA A 20 33.65 -5.61 16.02
N GLU A 21 34.00 -5.06 14.85
CA GLU A 21 34.51 -3.70 14.67
C GLU A 21 33.48 -2.75 14.02
N PHE A 22 32.18 -3.06 14.04
CA PHE A 22 31.17 -2.27 13.29
C PHE A 22 31.22 -0.76 13.56
N ARG A 23 31.49 -0.36 14.82
CA ARG A 23 31.61 1.07 15.17
C ARG A 23 32.72 1.75 14.39
N LYS A 24 33.85 1.05 14.21
CA LYS A 24 34.99 1.53 13.44
C LYS A 24 34.70 1.51 11.94
N SER A 25 34.16 0.41 11.40
CA SER A 25 33.86 0.29 9.97
C SER A 25 32.82 1.35 9.52
N TRP A 26 31.78 1.59 10.31
CA TRP A 26 30.80 2.64 10.06
C TRP A 26 31.41 4.04 10.19
N SER A 27 32.21 4.27 11.23
CA SER A 27 32.85 5.57 11.42
C SER A 27 33.75 5.90 10.23
N GLU A 28 34.55 4.96 9.77
CA GLU A 28 35.40 5.13 8.58
C GLU A 28 34.56 5.38 7.31
N ALA A 29 33.48 4.63 7.10
CA ALA A 29 32.61 4.83 5.94
C ALA A 29 31.95 6.22 5.94
N ILE A 30 31.42 6.66 7.09
CA ILE A 30 30.80 7.97 7.27
C ILE A 30 31.84 9.07 7.08
N ILE A 31 33.01 8.97 7.72
CA ILE A 31 34.09 9.95 7.61
C ILE A 31 34.52 10.10 6.14
N ARG A 32 34.79 8.98 5.44
CA ARG A 32 35.15 9.02 4.02
C ARG A 32 34.06 9.66 3.17
N ALA A 33 32.80 9.31 3.41
CA ALA A 33 31.67 9.87 2.65
C ALA A 33 31.49 11.37 2.90
N VAL A 34 31.57 11.83 4.15
CA VAL A 34 31.51 13.26 4.50
C VAL A 34 32.71 14.02 3.92
N GLN A 35 33.93 13.47 4.03
CA GLN A 35 35.15 14.09 3.50
C GLN A 35 35.21 14.11 1.97
N SER A 36 34.45 13.25 1.30
CA SER A 36 34.28 13.32 -0.16
C SER A 36 33.48 14.56 -0.59
N VAL A 37 32.66 15.12 0.30
CA VAL A 37 31.91 16.36 0.09
C VAL A 37 32.70 17.57 0.59
N ASP A 38 33.27 17.49 1.80
CA ASP A 38 34.12 18.53 2.38
C ASP A 38 35.25 17.91 3.22
N GLN A 39 36.48 17.96 2.69
CA GLN A 39 37.68 17.39 3.30
C GLN A 39 38.04 18.02 4.65
N SER A 40 37.53 19.22 4.94
CA SER A 40 37.83 19.93 6.20
C SER A 40 36.97 19.44 7.37
N LEU A 41 35.89 18.69 7.10
CA LEU A 41 34.98 18.21 8.12
C LEU A 41 35.45 16.88 8.73
N ASN A 42 35.33 16.82 10.06
CA ASN A 42 35.49 15.59 10.82
C ASN A 42 34.27 15.38 11.72
N PRO A 43 33.31 14.52 11.32
CA PRO A 43 32.08 14.33 12.08
C PRO A 43 32.33 13.77 13.48
N ALA A 44 31.54 14.22 14.46
CA ALA A 44 31.44 13.54 15.76
C ALA A 44 30.40 12.43 15.64
N ILE A 45 30.82 11.17 15.79
CA ILE A 45 29.96 10.00 15.62
C ILE A 45 29.78 9.33 16.98
N ASP A 46 28.51 9.19 17.38
CA ASP A 46 28.11 8.48 18.59
C ASP A 46 27.22 7.28 18.22
N PHE A 47 27.14 6.30 19.11
CA PHE A 47 26.41 5.06 18.89
C PHE A 47 25.41 4.79 20.00
N LEU A 48 24.26 4.24 19.60
CA LEU A 48 23.28 3.64 20.48
C LEU A 48 23.03 2.19 20.07
N SER A 49 23.39 1.28 20.98
CA SER A 49 23.11 -0.16 20.89
C SER A 49 21.99 -0.54 21.84
N TYR A 50 21.18 -1.52 21.48
CA TYR A 50 19.97 -1.89 22.22
C TYR A 50 19.78 -3.39 22.47
N ASP A 51 20.71 -4.23 22.09
CA ASP A 51 20.53 -5.69 22.06
C ASP A 51 20.37 -6.33 23.42
N GLU A 52 21.09 -5.84 24.42
CA GLU A 52 20.95 -6.34 25.79
C GLU A 52 19.51 -6.19 26.32
N LEU A 53 18.71 -5.32 25.72
CA LEU A 53 17.30 -5.16 26.08
C LEU A 53 16.44 -6.30 25.57
N PHE A 54 16.83 -6.97 24.49
CA PHE A 54 16.11 -8.13 23.94
C PHE A 54 16.33 -9.38 24.79
N ASP A 55 17.56 -9.60 25.28
CA ASP A 55 17.86 -10.74 26.17
C ASP A 55 17.22 -10.60 27.55
N LYS A 56 17.03 -9.36 28.02
CA LYS A 56 16.38 -9.06 29.31
C LYS A 56 14.85 -9.15 29.27
N ASN A 57 14.22 -9.32 28.10
CA ASN A 57 12.76 -9.35 27.92
C ASN A 57 12.34 -10.55 27.05
N PRO A 58 12.41 -11.80 27.55
CA PRO A 58 12.08 -12.98 26.75
C PRO A 58 10.59 -12.93 26.31
N PRO A 59 10.29 -13.12 25.01
CA PRO A 59 8.94 -12.93 24.52
C PRO A 59 8.02 -14.11 24.90
N ASN A 60 6.71 -13.85 24.90
CA ASN A 60 5.73 -14.92 24.93
C ASN A 60 5.84 -15.75 23.64
N LEU A 61 6.26 -17.01 23.76
CA LEU A 61 6.62 -17.90 22.66
C LEU A 61 5.52 -18.05 21.60
N VAL A 62 4.24 -18.07 22.01
CA VAL A 62 3.11 -18.22 21.08
C VAL A 62 2.96 -16.96 20.24
N THR A 63 2.91 -15.79 20.88
CA THR A 63 2.76 -14.51 20.17
C THR A 63 3.96 -14.19 19.29
N TYR A 64 5.16 -14.51 19.77
CA TYR A 64 6.41 -14.40 19.02
C TYR A 64 6.41 -15.28 17.78
N GLY A 65 6.04 -16.57 17.93
CA GLY A 65 5.99 -17.50 16.81
C GLY A 65 5.03 -17.04 15.71
N VAL A 66 3.85 -16.53 16.09
CA VAL A 66 2.89 -15.95 15.14
C VAL A 66 3.44 -14.69 14.45
N ALA A 67 4.13 -13.82 15.18
CA ALA A 67 4.73 -12.61 14.60
C ALA A 67 5.88 -12.94 13.64
N LEU A 68 6.75 -13.87 14.01
CA LEU A 68 7.86 -14.36 13.18
C LEU A 68 7.32 -14.98 11.89
N ALA A 69 6.31 -15.85 12.01
CA ALA A 69 5.58 -16.43 10.90
C ALA A 69 5.01 -15.37 9.93
N LYS A 70 4.38 -14.31 10.45
CA LYS A 70 3.86 -13.20 9.64
C LYS A 70 4.95 -12.44 8.89
N LEU A 71 6.09 -12.20 9.54
CA LEU A 71 7.25 -11.52 8.94
C LEU A 71 7.91 -12.36 7.84
N LEU A 72 8.09 -13.66 8.10
CA LEU A 72 8.63 -14.57 7.10
C LEU A 72 7.70 -14.71 5.89
N ALA A 73 6.39 -14.74 6.12
CA ALA A 73 5.40 -14.73 5.03
C ALA A 73 5.32 -13.40 4.25
N SER A 74 5.88 -12.30 4.76
CA SER A 74 6.03 -11.06 3.98
C SER A 74 7.35 -11.04 3.19
N ALA A 75 8.33 -11.89 3.54
CA ALA A 75 9.61 -12.03 2.86
C ALA A 75 9.54 -12.79 1.51
N THR A 76 8.47 -13.57 1.29
CA THR A 76 8.30 -14.36 0.05
C THR A 76 8.15 -13.49 -1.21
N VAL A 77 7.80 -12.22 -1.05
CA VAL A 77 7.71 -11.22 -2.14
C VAL A 77 9.09 -10.84 -2.71
N HIS A 78 10.18 -11.07 -1.96
CA HIS A 78 11.55 -10.70 -2.31
C HIS A 78 12.46 -11.91 -2.61
N GLY A 79 11.91 -13.09 -2.89
CA GLY A 79 12.70 -14.28 -3.26
C GLY A 79 13.46 -14.96 -2.11
N ILE A 80 13.12 -14.66 -0.85
CA ILE A 80 13.77 -15.24 0.36
C ILE A 80 13.08 -16.54 0.82
N GLY A 81 11.99 -16.95 0.15
CA GLY A 81 11.21 -18.14 0.53
C GLY A 81 12.05 -19.41 0.68
N ASP A 82 13.09 -19.55 -0.15
CA ASP A 82 14.02 -20.69 -0.13
C ASP A 82 14.93 -20.74 1.10
N LEU A 83 15.23 -19.59 1.72
CA LEU A 83 16.01 -19.53 2.98
C LEU A 83 15.18 -19.98 4.20
N VAL A 84 13.86 -20.11 4.05
CA VAL A 84 12.90 -20.30 5.15
C VAL A 84 12.14 -21.64 5.05
N ALA A 85 12.19 -22.33 3.91
CA ALA A 85 11.47 -23.59 3.69
C ALA A 85 11.85 -24.76 4.63
N GLY A 86 12.85 -24.58 5.51
CA GLY A 86 13.38 -25.62 6.41
C GLY A 86 12.96 -25.54 7.89
N THR A 87 12.35 -24.45 8.38
CA THR A 87 12.10 -24.31 9.84
C THR A 87 10.80 -25.00 10.26
N ARG A 88 10.92 -26.18 10.90
CA ARG A 88 9.78 -26.98 11.40
C ARG A 88 9.48 -26.81 12.89
N SER A 89 10.32 -26.08 13.65
CA SER A 89 10.18 -25.86 15.10
C SER A 89 10.67 -24.46 15.52
N LEU A 90 10.07 -23.87 16.57
CA LEU A 90 10.48 -22.59 17.16
C LEU A 90 11.82 -22.66 17.93
N GLU A 91 12.27 -23.87 18.26
CA GLU A 91 13.52 -24.11 19.00
C GLU A 91 14.76 -24.15 18.08
N ASP A 92 14.57 -24.35 16.77
CA ASP A 92 15.63 -24.50 15.75
C ASP A 92 15.76 -23.27 14.83
N VAL A 93 15.38 -22.07 15.29
CA VAL A 93 15.49 -20.85 14.47
C VAL A 93 16.97 -20.58 14.19
N PRO A 94 17.44 -20.66 12.92
CA PRO A 94 18.83 -20.38 12.59
C PRO A 94 19.26 -19.00 13.12
N THR A 95 20.51 -18.89 13.57
CA THR A 95 21.09 -17.64 14.12
C THR A 95 20.79 -16.44 13.21
N LEU A 96 20.84 -16.63 11.89
CA LEU A 96 20.52 -15.62 10.89
C LEU A 96 19.08 -15.11 10.99
N ILE A 97 18.10 -16.00 11.18
CA ILE A 97 16.67 -15.65 11.31
C ILE A 97 16.42 -14.97 12.66
N ARG A 98 17.08 -15.41 13.73
CA ARG A 98 16.98 -14.78 15.07
C ARG A 98 17.34 -13.30 15.02
N TRP A 99 18.47 -12.97 14.41
CA TRP A 99 18.99 -11.59 14.36
C TRP A 99 18.33 -10.70 13.30
N THR A 100 17.57 -11.27 12.37
CA THR A 100 16.83 -10.53 11.34
C THR A 100 15.34 -10.45 11.69
N ALA A 101 14.56 -11.43 11.28
CA ALA A 101 13.13 -11.47 11.49
C ALA A 101 12.74 -11.66 12.97
N GLY A 102 13.57 -12.36 13.76
CA GLY A 102 13.31 -12.68 15.17
C GLY A 102 13.23 -11.43 16.05
N MET A 103 14.24 -10.56 16.02
CA MET A 103 14.20 -9.32 16.81
C MET A 103 13.04 -8.41 16.40
N VAL A 104 12.73 -8.32 15.10
CA VAL A 104 11.57 -7.55 14.62
C VAL A 104 10.26 -8.17 15.13
N ALA A 105 10.16 -9.51 15.14
CA ALA A 105 9.01 -10.23 15.68
C ALA A 105 8.80 -9.96 17.17
N GLN A 106 9.87 -10.09 17.98
CA GLN A 106 9.85 -9.81 19.42
C GLN A 106 9.43 -8.37 19.69
N TRP A 107 10.08 -7.41 19.02
CA TRP A 107 9.73 -5.99 19.12
C TRP A 107 8.26 -5.72 18.76
N SER A 108 7.71 -6.40 17.74
CA SER A 108 6.34 -6.15 17.27
C SER A 108 5.24 -6.55 18.26
N VAL A 109 5.53 -7.44 19.22
CA VAL A 109 4.54 -7.99 20.16
C VAL A 109 4.77 -7.59 21.62
N ASP A 110 5.92 -7.00 21.94
CA ASP A 110 6.29 -6.63 23.31
C ASP A 110 6.21 -5.11 23.55
N GLU A 111 5.09 -4.65 24.13
CA GLU A 111 4.86 -3.23 24.43
C GLU A 111 5.83 -2.67 25.48
N GLN A 112 6.30 -3.50 26.42
CA GLN A 112 7.26 -3.11 27.44
C GLN A 112 8.65 -2.89 26.83
N LEU A 113 9.08 -3.81 25.96
CA LEU A 113 10.31 -3.66 25.19
C LEU A 113 10.25 -2.42 24.28
N GLN A 114 9.15 -2.22 23.54
CA GLN A 114 8.94 -1.02 22.73
C GLN A 114 9.09 0.26 23.58
N THR A 115 8.45 0.30 24.75
CA THR A 115 8.53 1.46 25.66
C THR A 115 9.94 1.70 26.17
N THR A 116 10.63 0.64 26.58
CA THR A 116 12.03 0.70 27.04
C THR A 116 12.93 1.26 25.95
N LEU A 117 12.82 0.72 24.73
CA LEU A 117 13.61 1.14 23.57
C LEU A 117 13.35 2.61 23.20
N ARG A 118 12.09 3.05 23.22
CA ARG A 118 11.75 4.47 23.01
C ARG A 118 12.44 5.38 24.04
N ASN A 119 12.36 5.00 25.32
CA ASN A 119 13.00 5.77 26.38
C ASN A 119 14.52 5.81 26.21
N THR A 120 15.15 4.68 25.83
CA THR A 120 16.59 4.63 25.56
C THR A 120 17.00 5.59 24.43
N VAL A 121 16.25 5.65 23.33
CA VAL A 121 16.51 6.62 22.24
C VAL A 121 16.34 8.04 22.73
N LEU A 122 15.27 8.36 23.47
CA LEU A 122 15.03 9.70 24.01
C LEU A 122 16.14 10.14 24.96
N ASP A 123 16.58 9.28 25.86
CA ASP A 123 17.62 9.60 26.83
C ASP A 123 18.98 9.79 26.16
N LYS A 124 19.28 8.98 25.13
CA LYS A 124 20.46 9.20 24.29
C LYS A 124 20.40 10.56 23.60
N LEU A 125 19.28 10.92 22.99
CA LEU A 125 19.09 12.22 22.33
C LEU A 125 19.15 13.41 23.30
N LYS A 126 18.82 13.23 24.59
CA LYS A 126 19.01 14.27 25.62
C LYS A 126 20.47 14.39 26.05
N SER A 127 21.25 13.31 25.96
CA SER A 127 22.65 13.28 26.40
C SER A 127 23.63 14.00 25.46
N GLY A 128 23.23 14.24 24.21
CA GLY A 128 24.07 14.89 23.20
C GLY A 128 23.26 15.72 22.21
N ASN A 129 23.89 16.72 21.59
CA ASN A 129 23.27 17.47 20.50
C ASN A 129 23.68 16.86 19.15
N TYR A 130 22.75 16.18 18.49
CA TYR A 130 22.97 15.53 17.21
C TYR A 130 22.26 16.29 16.08
N ASP A 131 22.94 16.49 14.96
CA ASP A 131 22.38 17.08 13.75
C ASP A 131 21.68 16.00 12.89
N VAL A 132 22.20 14.77 12.95
CA VAL A 132 21.73 13.64 12.15
C VAL A 132 21.50 12.41 13.03
N VAL A 133 20.39 11.72 12.83
CA VAL A 133 20.14 10.38 13.37
C VAL A 133 20.18 9.38 12.22
N LEU A 134 21.18 8.50 12.22
CA LEU A 134 21.34 7.40 11.27
C LEU A 134 20.79 6.12 11.93
N ALA A 135 19.69 5.59 11.41
CA ALA A 135 19.06 4.40 11.96
C ALA A 135 19.08 3.26 10.94
N HIS A 136 19.57 2.10 11.35
CA HIS A 136 19.72 0.93 10.49
C HIS A 136 18.85 -0.21 10.95
N SER A 137 18.21 -0.93 10.01
CA SER A 137 17.46 -2.14 10.33
C SER A 137 16.37 -1.87 11.38
N LEU A 138 16.23 -2.74 12.39
CA LEU A 138 15.32 -2.55 13.52
C LEU A 138 15.50 -1.21 14.24
N GLY A 139 16.71 -0.63 14.23
CA GLY A 139 16.97 0.72 14.75
C GLY A 139 16.11 1.77 14.07
N SER A 140 15.81 1.60 12.77
CA SER A 140 14.88 2.46 12.03
C SER A 140 13.47 2.40 12.59
N LEU A 141 12.96 1.20 12.89
CA LEU A 141 11.64 1.01 13.48
C LEU A 141 11.56 1.62 14.88
N ILE A 142 12.59 1.38 15.71
CA ILE A 142 12.67 1.93 17.06
C ILE A 142 12.69 3.46 17.02
N CYS A 143 13.53 4.06 16.17
CA CYS A 143 13.59 5.52 16.00
C CYS A 143 12.27 6.08 15.47
N TYR A 144 11.68 5.47 14.45
CA TYR A 144 10.39 5.92 13.91
C TYR A 144 9.27 5.84 14.96
N ASP A 145 9.14 4.73 15.69
CA ASP A 145 8.17 4.59 16.80
C ASP A 145 8.41 5.63 17.90
N THR A 146 9.68 5.95 18.19
CA THR A 146 10.03 7.01 19.13
C THR A 146 9.56 8.37 18.63
N PHE A 147 9.88 8.73 17.39
CA PHE A 147 9.67 10.07 16.84
C PHE A 147 8.22 10.35 16.47
N VAL A 148 7.48 9.34 16.01
CA VAL A 148 6.05 9.52 15.70
C VAL A 148 5.23 9.79 16.97
N ARG A 149 5.66 9.24 18.13
CA ARG A 149 5.04 9.48 19.46
C ARG A 149 5.65 10.68 20.18
N ASN A 150 6.89 11.04 19.89
CA ASN A 150 7.62 12.16 20.50
C ASN A 150 8.19 13.08 19.40
N PRO A 151 7.32 13.79 18.65
CA PRO A 151 7.72 14.57 17.48
C PRO A 151 8.83 15.59 17.74
N ASN A 152 8.87 16.17 18.94
CA ASN A 152 9.88 17.15 19.31
C ASN A 152 11.31 16.57 19.37
N ALA A 153 11.48 15.25 19.54
CA ALA A 153 12.80 14.63 19.71
C ALA A 153 13.64 14.63 18.43
N ILE A 154 13.00 14.66 17.25
CA ILE A 154 13.67 14.70 15.94
C ILE A 154 13.55 16.07 15.25
N LYS A 155 12.88 17.02 15.91
CA LYS A 155 12.62 18.35 15.34
C LYS A 155 13.94 19.02 14.93
N ASP A 156 13.95 19.59 13.74
CA ASP A 156 15.09 20.31 13.14
C ASP A 156 16.34 19.45 12.85
N LYS A 157 16.30 18.14 13.11
CA LYS A 157 17.38 17.18 12.80
C LYS A 157 17.14 16.49 11.46
N VAL A 158 18.19 15.92 10.86
CA VAL A 158 18.04 14.99 9.72
C VAL A 158 17.87 13.57 10.25
N PHE A 159 16.90 12.85 9.70
CA PHE A 159 16.70 11.44 9.98
C PHE A 159 17.04 10.62 8.74
N VAL A 160 17.90 9.62 8.86
CA VAL A 160 18.26 8.72 7.76
C VAL A 160 17.94 7.30 8.19
N THR A 161 17.05 6.64 7.45
CA THR A 161 16.74 5.22 7.65
C THR A 161 17.29 4.41 6.50
N PHE A 162 17.87 3.25 6.79
CA PHE A 162 18.46 2.37 5.77
C PHE A 162 18.43 0.92 6.25
N GLY A 163 18.40 -0.03 5.32
CA GLY A 163 18.06 -1.42 5.66
C GLY A 163 16.70 -1.52 6.38
N SER A 164 15.79 -0.58 6.14
CA SER A 164 14.70 -0.32 7.09
C SER A 164 13.44 -1.13 6.81
N GLN A 165 12.83 -1.70 7.86
CA GLN A 165 11.58 -2.45 7.78
C GLN A 165 10.32 -1.61 8.03
N ILE A 166 10.41 -0.27 8.15
CA ILE A 166 9.27 0.61 8.48
C ILE A 166 8.10 0.42 7.49
N GLY A 167 8.41 0.23 6.20
CA GLY A 167 7.40 0.03 5.17
C GLY A 167 6.78 -1.37 5.16
N ASN A 168 7.37 -2.35 5.86
CA ASN A 168 6.95 -3.74 5.76
C ASN A 168 5.52 -3.93 6.33
N PRO A 169 4.57 -4.47 5.54
CA PRO A 169 3.19 -4.64 5.99
C PRO A 169 3.02 -5.42 7.30
N ALA A 170 3.93 -6.34 7.60
CA ALA A 170 3.87 -7.16 8.82
C ALA A 170 4.04 -6.34 10.11
N VAL A 171 4.68 -5.17 10.05
CA VAL A 171 4.88 -4.29 11.23
C VAL A 171 3.99 -3.04 11.19
N ARG A 172 3.31 -2.77 10.07
CA ARG A 172 2.49 -1.55 9.91
C ARG A 172 1.25 -1.50 10.82
N ASP A 173 0.72 -2.63 11.26
CA ASP A 173 -0.42 -2.65 12.20
C ASP A 173 -0.07 -2.08 13.60
N ILE A 174 1.23 -2.03 13.95
CA ILE A 174 1.72 -1.33 15.16
C ILE A 174 1.42 0.17 15.08
N PHE A 175 1.42 0.71 13.86
CA PHE A 175 1.11 2.11 13.55
C PHE A 175 -0.31 2.25 12.99
N ALA A 176 -1.23 1.35 13.37
CA ALA A 176 -2.61 1.31 12.87
C ALA A 176 -2.71 1.40 11.34
N GLY A 177 -1.79 0.72 10.64
CA GLY A 177 -1.79 0.52 9.20
C GLY A 177 -1.26 1.69 8.37
N ARG A 178 -0.80 2.80 8.97
CA ARG A 178 -0.30 3.98 8.25
C ARG A 178 1.04 4.45 8.77
N ILE A 179 1.90 4.93 7.86
CA ILE A 179 3.17 5.58 8.20
C ILE A 179 2.97 7.08 8.00
N LYS A 180 3.32 7.86 9.01
CA LYS A 180 3.16 9.31 9.05
C LYS A 180 4.50 9.96 8.79
N ASP A 181 4.47 11.16 8.21
CA ASP A 181 5.63 12.03 8.17
C ASP A 181 6.10 12.43 9.59
N LEU A 182 7.37 12.82 9.68
CA LEU A 182 7.99 13.24 10.92
C LEU A 182 8.40 14.71 10.81
N PRO A 183 8.29 15.53 11.89
CA PRO A 183 8.63 16.95 11.86
C PRO A 183 10.15 17.20 11.96
N CYS A 184 10.94 16.38 11.28
CA CYS A 184 12.38 16.53 11.14
C CYS A 184 12.71 17.55 10.03
N ARG A 185 13.95 18.06 9.99
CA ARG A 185 14.43 18.94 8.91
C ARG A 185 14.31 18.23 7.55
N LYS A 186 14.74 16.97 7.51
CA LYS A 186 14.66 16.11 6.33
C LYS A 186 14.72 14.64 6.78
N TRP A 187 13.90 13.79 6.18
CA TRP A 187 13.93 12.35 6.33
C TRP A 187 14.35 11.71 5.01
N TYR A 188 15.52 11.07 5.01
CA TYR A 188 15.99 10.23 3.93
C TYR A 188 15.74 8.75 4.25
N HIS A 189 15.20 8.01 3.29
CA HIS A 189 15.04 6.56 3.37
C HIS A 189 15.86 5.91 2.25
N LEU A 190 16.99 5.29 2.59
CA LEU A 190 17.85 4.60 1.64
C LEU A 190 17.30 3.19 1.42
N PHE A 191 16.94 2.88 0.18
CA PHE A 191 16.30 1.62 -0.17
C PHE A 191 17.11 0.86 -1.22
N ASN A 192 17.43 -0.41 -0.91
CA ASN A 192 18.06 -1.35 -1.83
C ASN A 192 17.06 -2.47 -2.12
N GLN A 193 16.75 -2.69 -3.39
CA GLN A 193 15.79 -3.73 -3.79
C GLN A 193 16.32 -5.15 -3.53
N GLU A 194 17.64 -5.29 -3.48
CA GLU A 194 18.33 -6.56 -3.28
C GLU A 194 18.63 -6.85 -1.80
N ASP A 195 18.23 -5.97 -0.87
CA ASP A 195 18.43 -6.20 0.58
C ASP A 195 17.36 -7.14 1.13
N ARG A 196 17.80 -8.29 1.62
CA ARG A 196 16.96 -9.43 1.98
C ARG A 196 16.52 -9.45 3.44
N VAL A 197 16.74 -8.39 4.22
CA VAL A 197 16.37 -8.33 5.64
C VAL A 197 15.05 -7.58 5.84
N LEU A 198 14.02 -8.05 5.12
CA LEU A 198 12.64 -7.56 5.22
C LEU A 198 12.49 -6.07 4.92
N THR A 199 13.44 -5.49 4.18
CA THR A 199 13.43 -4.08 3.81
C THR A 199 12.27 -3.78 2.87
N TYR A 200 11.77 -2.55 2.92
CA TYR A 200 10.58 -2.18 2.16
C TYR A 200 10.63 -0.71 1.75
N PRO A 201 10.19 -0.36 0.53
CA PRO A 201 10.11 1.04 0.13
C PRO A 201 9.08 1.80 0.98
N LEU A 202 9.27 3.11 1.05
CA LEU A 202 8.39 4.06 1.70
C LEU A 202 7.98 5.17 0.73
N GLU A 203 6.66 5.31 0.58
CA GLU A 203 6.05 6.42 -0.14
C GLU A 203 5.28 7.29 0.86
N ILE A 204 5.86 8.45 1.18
CA ILE A 204 5.27 9.43 2.09
C ILE A 204 5.16 10.75 1.34
N ALA A 205 3.93 11.24 1.21
CA ALA A 205 3.63 12.52 0.57
C ALA A 205 3.97 13.69 1.51
N ALA A 206 5.26 13.96 1.73
CA ALA A 206 5.77 15.05 2.55
C ALA A 206 6.98 15.74 1.93
N ASP A 207 7.02 17.07 1.96
CA ASP A 207 8.11 17.88 1.38
C ASP A 207 9.49 17.58 2.01
N ASN A 208 9.49 17.22 3.29
CA ASN A 208 10.69 16.88 4.04
C ASN A 208 11.04 15.39 3.96
N PHE A 209 10.35 14.56 3.18
CA PHE A 209 10.70 13.16 2.97
C PHE A 209 11.38 12.95 1.61
N GLN A 210 12.28 11.96 1.51
CA GLN A 210 12.85 11.50 0.25
C GLN A 210 13.32 10.05 0.38
N GLN A 211 12.80 9.16 -0.48
CA GLN A 211 13.42 7.87 -0.71
C GLN A 211 14.60 8.02 -1.70
N VAL A 212 15.73 7.40 -1.39
CA VAL A 212 16.92 7.34 -2.25
C VAL A 212 17.13 5.87 -2.60
N LEU A 213 17.08 5.55 -3.89
CA LEU A 213 17.44 4.20 -4.36
C LEU A 213 18.96 4.04 -4.26
N THR A 214 19.40 3.02 -3.55
CA THR A 214 20.81 2.69 -3.31
C THR A 214 21.06 1.24 -3.69
N PRO A 215 21.02 0.90 -4.99
CA PRO A 215 21.16 -0.48 -5.43
C PRO A 215 22.59 -0.99 -5.20
N PHE A 216 22.72 -2.14 -4.56
CA PHE A 216 23.97 -2.88 -4.46
C PHE A 216 23.72 -4.37 -4.23
N ASP A 217 24.68 -5.19 -4.61
CA ASP A 217 24.73 -6.63 -4.29
C ASP A 217 26.15 -6.95 -3.81
N VAL A 218 26.29 -7.19 -2.52
CA VAL A 218 27.60 -7.44 -1.90
C VAL A 218 28.01 -8.88 -2.18
N PRO A 219 29.16 -9.13 -2.84
CA PRO A 219 29.60 -10.48 -3.15
C PRO A 219 29.72 -11.35 -1.90
N ASN A 220 29.10 -12.54 -1.93
CA ASN A 220 29.06 -13.51 -0.83
C ASN A 220 28.31 -13.05 0.43
N ASP A 221 27.57 -11.95 0.38
CA ASP A 221 26.63 -11.56 1.43
C ASP A 221 25.24 -12.11 1.12
N VAL A 222 24.84 -13.17 1.81
CA VAL A 222 23.55 -13.83 1.59
C VAL A 222 22.38 -12.90 1.92
N LEU A 223 22.55 -11.97 2.87
CA LEU A 223 21.52 -11.04 3.31
C LEU A 223 21.54 -9.73 2.51
N ASN A 224 22.72 -9.33 2.02
CA ASN A 224 22.94 -8.09 1.30
C ASN A 224 22.44 -6.85 2.09
N HIS A 225 22.64 -6.89 3.42
CA HIS A 225 22.10 -5.96 4.41
C HIS A 225 23.20 -5.11 5.06
N ASN A 226 24.03 -4.50 4.20
CA ASN A 226 25.27 -3.87 4.63
C ASN A 226 25.14 -2.36 4.78
N ALA A 227 25.22 -1.88 6.02
CA ALA A 227 25.17 -0.47 6.37
C ALA A 227 26.25 0.39 5.71
N THR A 228 27.49 -0.09 5.63
CA THR A 228 28.60 0.69 5.06
C THR A 228 28.40 0.91 3.56
N TRP A 229 27.80 -0.05 2.86
CA TRP A 229 27.44 0.08 1.46
C TRP A 229 26.36 1.13 1.26
N TYR A 230 25.27 1.08 2.04
CA TYR A 230 24.24 2.14 2.03
C TYR A 230 24.83 3.54 2.19
N LEU A 231 25.71 3.73 3.18
CA LEU A 231 26.24 5.05 3.55
C LEU A 231 27.31 5.57 2.57
N SER A 232 28.01 4.69 1.85
CA SER A 232 29.10 5.05 0.93
C SER A 232 28.68 5.14 -0.54
N ARG A 233 27.45 4.73 -0.88
CA ARG A 233 26.91 4.81 -2.23
C ARG A 233 27.00 6.23 -2.82
N PRO A 234 27.40 6.40 -4.10
CA PRO A 234 27.41 7.71 -4.76
C PRO A 234 26.06 8.42 -4.69
N GLU A 235 24.97 7.67 -4.74
CA GLU A 235 23.60 8.18 -4.62
C GLU A 235 23.36 8.81 -3.24
N THR A 236 23.84 8.16 -2.16
CA THR A 236 23.79 8.68 -0.79
C THR A 236 24.69 9.89 -0.60
N VAL A 237 25.89 9.88 -1.17
CA VAL A 237 26.82 11.02 -1.15
C VAL A 237 26.23 12.24 -1.83
N ALA A 238 25.70 12.07 -3.04
CA ALA A 238 25.13 13.15 -3.83
C ALA A 238 23.83 13.73 -3.24
N THR A 239 23.15 12.98 -2.35
CA THR A 239 21.87 13.40 -1.76
C THR A 239 22.01 13.74 -0.29
N VAL A 240 22.19 12.73 0.57
CA VAL A 240 22.21 12.87 2.03
C VAL A 240 23.41 13.69 2.48
N TRP A 241 24.62 13.26 2.12
CA TRP A 241 25.83 13.90 2.64
C TRP A 241 26.00 15.33 2.13
N HIS A 242 25.64 15.58 0.88
CA HIS A 242 25.62 16.93 0.32
C HIS A 242 24.60 17.88 1.00
N ASP A 243 23.46 17.38 1.49
CA ASP A 243 22.44 18.18 2.20
C ASP A 243 22.72 18.34 3.72
N VAL A 244 23.49 17.42 4.27
CA VAL A 244 23.86 17.40 5.70
C VAL A 244 25.10 18.25 5.98
N VAL A 245 26.04 18.31 5.03
CA VAL A 245 27.29 19.07 5.17
C VAL A 245 27.01 20.59 5.09
N PRO A 246 27.39 21.39 6.11
CA PRO A 246 27.19 22.83 6.10
C PRO A 246 28.13 23.50 5.07
N VAL A 247 27.63 23.88 3.90
CA VAL A 247 28.44 24.61 2.91
C VAL A 247 28.46 26.12 3.25
N PRO A 248 29.62 26.80 3.22
CA PRO A 248 29.68 28.27 3.27
C PRO A 248 28.88 28.85 2.11
N THR A 249 27.89 29.67 2.43
CA THR A 249 26.96 30.33 1.50
C THR A 249 27.59 30.71 0.16
N SER A 250 27.27 29.96 -0.89
CA SER A 250 27.09 30.54 -2.23
C SER A 250 26.15 29.66 -3.08
N ARG A 251 25.12 30.32 -3.61
CA ARG A 251 24.21 29.93 -4.70
C ARG A 251 23.28 28.74 -4.48
N SER A 252 22.13 29.09 -3.89
CA SER A 252 20.81 28.60 -4.30
C SER A 252 20.66 28.69 -5.83
N ILE A 253 20.70 27.54 -6.50
CA ILE A 253 20.15 27.35 -7.86
C ILE A 253 19.13 26.19 -7.87
N VAL A 254 19.08 25.36 -6.82
CA VAL A 254 18.21 24.17 -6.79
C VAL A 254 16.75 24.47 -6.38
N GLY A 255 16.52 25.59 -5.68
CA GLY A 255 15.16 26.01 -5.29
C GLY A 255 14.28 26.38 -6.48
N ALA A 256 14.83 27.09 -7.46
CA ALA A 256 14.08 27.58 -8.61
C ALA A 256 13.66 26.46 -9.58
N ALA A 257 14.45 25.39 -9.74
CA ALA A 257 14.11 24.28 -10.63
C ALA A 257 12.93 23.43 -10.10
N ARG A 258 12.83 23.27 -8.77
CA ARG A 258 11.68 22.58 -8.15
C ARG A 258 10.44 23.47 -8.06
N GLU A 259 10.63 24.78 -7.91
CA GLU A 259 9.52 25.75 -7.93
C GLU A 259 8.92 25.91 -9.33
N VAL A 260 9.70 25.72 -10.40
CA VAL A 260 9.20 25.66 -11.79
C VAL A 260 8.41 24.37 -12.06
N ALA A 261 8.62 23.27 -11.32
CA ALA A 261 7.76 22.08 -11.34
C ALA A 261 6.48 22.23 -10.48
N ARG A 262 6.35 23.31 -9.70
CA ARG A 262 5.16 23.66 -8.91
C ARG A 262 4.20 24.58 -9.67
N ILE A 263 4.51 24.96 -10.91
CA ILE A 263 3.61 25.77 -11.74
C ILE A 263 2.64 24.82 -12.47
N ASP A 264 1.37 24.89 -12.05
CA ASP A 264 0.17 24.22 -12.59
C ASP A 264 0.08 22.69 -12.42
N ALA A 265 -0.31 22.21 -11.24
CA ALA A 265 -0.92 20.88 -11.13
C ALA A 265 -2.40 21.03 -10.77
N ARG A 266 -3.23 21.24 -11.81
CA ARG A 266 -4.66 20.91 -11.69
C ARG A 266 -4.77 19.45 -11.24
N PRO A 267 -5.78 19.08 -10.45
CA PRO A 267 -6.04 17.68 -10.11
C PRO A 267 -5.95 16.79 -11.34
N THR A 268 -5.18 15.70 -11.24
CA THR A 268 -4.97 14.76 -12.33
C THR A 268 -5.99 13.64 -12.24
N ARG A 269 -6.40 13.14 -13.41
CA ARG A 269 -7.34 12.02 -13.53
C ARG A 269 -6.63 10.89 -14.24
N ARG A 270 -6.51 9.71 -13.63
CA ARG A 270 -5.99 8.49 -14.28
C ARG A 270 -6.97 7.34 -14.11
N ALA A 271 -7.12 6.53 -15.15
CA ALA A 271 -7.93 5.33 -15.10
C ALA A 271 -7.17 4.11 -15.61
N LEU A 272 -7.41 2.97 -14.96
CA LEU A 272 -6.98 1.66 -15.40
C LEU A 272 -8.22 0.78 -15.59
N LEU A 273 -8.42 0.28 -16.80
CA LEU A 273 -9.54 -0.57 -17.18
C LEU A 273 -9.03 -1.96 -17.58
N ILE A 274 -9.50 -3.00 -16.90
CA ILE A 274 -9.06 -4.37 -17.08
C ILE A 274 -10.28 -5.22 -17.47
N GLY A 275 -10.15 -6.00 -18.54
CA GLY A 275 -11.23 -6.84 -19.06
C GLY A 275 -10.71 -8.17 -19.57
N ILE A 276 -11.21 -9.28 -19.05
CA ILE A 276 -10.74 -10.62 -19.44
C ILE A 276 -11.94 -11.46 -19.88
N ASN A 277 -11.97 -11.81 -21.17
CA ASN A 277 -12.91 -12.75 -21.75
C ASN A 277 -12.23 -14.11 -22.00
N ASP A 278 -11.07 -14.05 -22.63
CA ASP A 278 -10.42 -15.22 -23.24
C ASP A 278 -9.54 -15.98 -22.25
N TYR A 279 -10.09 -16.35 -21.09
CA TYR A 279 -9.37 -17.20 -20.13
C TYR A 279 -8.81 -18.47 -20.82
N PRO A 280 -7.60 -18.94 -20.45
CA PRO A 280 -6.94 -20.06 -21.13
C PRO A 280 -7.79 -21.33 -21.18
N ASP A 281 -8.46 -21.65 -20.06
CA ASP A 281 -9.45 -22.72 -20.01
C ASP A 281 -10.75 -22.26 -20.69
N PRO A 282 -11.19 -22.92 -21.78
CA PRO A 282 -12.43 -22.60 -22.47
C PRO A 282 -13.68 -22.62 -21.56
N ALA A 283 -13.68 -23.43 -20.50
CA ALA A 283 -14.79 -23.50 -19.55
C ALA A 283 -14.95 -22.21 -18.73
N ASN A 284 -13.88 -21.44 -18.58
CA ASN A 284 -13.83 -20.19 -17.83
C ASN A 284 -13.96 -18.95 -18.73
N ARG A 285 -14.26 -19.11 -20.02
CA ARG A 285 -14.39 -17.94 -20.91
C ARG A 285 -15.65 -17.13 -20.63
N LEU A 286 -15.49 -15.81 -20.71
CA LEU A 286 -16.55 -14.81 -20.60
C LEU A 286 -16.72 -14.08 -21.94
N GLU A 287 -17.81 -13.33 -22.10
CA GLU A 287 -18.12 -12.65 -23.37
C GLU A 287 -18.23 -11.13 -23.23
N GLY A 288 -18.56 -10.62 -22.05
CA GLY A 288 -18.90 -9.21 -21.83
C GLY A 288 -17.80 -8.32 -21.27
N CYS A 289 -16.70 -8.87 -20.76
CA CYS A 289 -15.73 -8.10 -19.98
C CYS A 289 -14.93 -7.10 -20.84
N VAL A 290 -14.58 -7.47 -22.07
CA VAL A 290 -13.93 -6.56 -23.01
C VAL A 290 -14.87 -5.42 -23.42
N ASN A 291 -16.16 -5.72 -23.66
CA ASN A 291 -17.16 -4.71 -24.00
C ASN A 291 -17.42 -3.76 -22.82
N ASP A 292 -17.42 -4.27 -21.60
CA ASP A 292 -17.52 -3.49 -20.38
C ASP A 292 -16.39 -2.47 -20.25
N VAL A 293 -15.15 -2.86 -20.58
CA VAL A 293 -14.00 -1.93 -20.60
C VAL A 293 -14.23 -0.80 -21.59
N PHE A 294 -14.68 -1.08 -22.81
CA PHE A 294 -14.94 -0.03 -23.80
C PHE A 294 -16.11 0.86 -23.39
N LEU A 295 -17.17 0.28 -22.81
CA LEU A 295 -18.29 1.03 -22.25
C LEU A 295 -17.82 1.98 -21.14
N MET A 296 -17.05 1.49 -20.19
CA MET A 296 -16.51 2.31 -19.10
C MET A 296 -15.52 3.36 -19.58
N SER A 297 -14.67 3.04 -20.57
CA SER A 297 -13.79 4.03 -21.21
C SER A 297 -14.60 5.19 -21.80
N SER A 298 -15.70 4.89 -22.51
CA SER A 298 -16.58 5.94 -23.06
C SER A 298 -17.23 6.79 -21.97
N VAL A 299 -17.72 6.15 -20.88
CA VAL A 299 -18.31 6.85 -19.73
C VAL A 299 -17.28 7.77 -19.07
N LEU A 300 -16.04 7.34 -18.92
CA LEU A 300 -14.95 8.12 -18.31
C LEU A 300 -14.49 9.27 -19.23
N GLN A 301 -14.46 9.07 -20.54
CA GLN A 301 -14.17 10.16 -21.48
C GLN A 301 -15.27 11.23 -21.46
N GLU A 302 -16.54 10.83 -21.41
CA GLU A 302 -17.67 11.74 -21.14
C GLU A 302 -17.55 12.44 -19.78
N SER A 303 -16.80 11.86 -18.84
CA SER A 303 -16.51 12.40 -17.50
C SER A 303 -15.34 13.39 -17.49
N GLY A 304 -14.68 13.60 -18.63
CA GLY A 304 -13.49 14.45 -18.74
C GLY A 304 -12.16 13.75 -18.42
N PHE A 305 -12.12 12.42 -18.36
CA PHE A 305 -10.84 11.70 -18.44
C PHE A 305 -10.34 11.80 -19.88
N LYS A 306 -9.09 12.24 -20.06
CA LYS A 306 -8.47 12.25 -21.39
C LYS A 306 -8.07 10.83 -21.77
N ALA A 307 -8.11 10.52 -23.06
CA ALA A 307 -7.80 9.17 -23.56
C ALA A 307 -6.37 8.71 -23.22
N ASP A 308 -5.40 9.62 -23.18
CA ASP A 308 -4.00 9.35 -22.80
C ASP A 308 -3.83 9.03 -21.30
N GLU A 309 -4.79 9.41 -20.48
CA GLU A 309 -4.83 9.10 -19.04
C GLU A 309 -5.68 7.86 -18.72
N ILE A 310 -6.15 7.12 -19.73
CA ILE A 310 -6.86 5.85 -19.57
C ILE A 310 -5.98 4.73 -20.12
N ARG A 311 -5.51 3.84 -19.24
CA ARG A 311 -4.83 2.60 -19.64
C ARG A 311 -5.80 1.43 -19.66
N VAL A 312 -5.67 0.59 -20.68
CA VAL A 312 -6.50 -0.60 -20.90
C VAL A 312 -5.61 -1.84 -20.92
N VAL A 313 -6.08 -2.92 -20.29
CA VAL A 313 -5.42 -4.23 -20.27
C VAL A 313 -6.47 -5.30 -20.53
N LEU A 314 -6.27 -6.09 -21.60
CA LEU A 314 -7.27 -7.07 -22.04
C LEU A 314 -6.66 -8.47 -22.13
N ASN A 315 -7.46 -9.49 -21.82
CA ASN A 315 -7.20 -10.90 -22.13
C ASN A 315 -5.76 -11.34 -21.77
N GLU A 316 -5.00 -11.88 -22.73
CA GLU A 316 -3.66 -12.44 -22.55
C GLU A 316 -2.62 -11.44 -22.04
N ARG A 317 -2.91 -10.14 -22.11
CA ARG A 317 -2.07 -9.07 -21.53
C ARG A 317 -2.40 -8.79 -20.07
N ALA A 318 -3.56 -9.22 -19.58
CA ALA A 318 -4.00 -9.08 -18.21
C ALA A 318 -3.42 -10.20 -17.32
N THR A 319 -2.12 -10.46 -17.48
CA THR A 319 -1.35 -11.31 -16.56
C THR A 319 -1.20 -10.63 -15.21
N THR A 320 -0.81 -11.39 -14.18
CA THR A 320 -0.62 -10.87 -12.83
C THR A 320 0.39 -9.73 -12.82
N GLN A 321 1.56 -9.94 -13.44
CA GLN A 321 2.57 -8.90 -13.64
C GLN A 321 2.01 -7.73 -14.44
N GLY A 322 1.32 -8.01 -15.56
CA GLY A 322 0.75 -6.99 -16.43
C GLY A 322 -0.20 -6.06 -15.69
N ILE A 323 -1.08 -6.61 -14.85
CA ILE A 323 -2.01 -5.85 -14.02
C ILE A 323 -1.26 -5.03 -12.96
N MET A 324 -0.33 -5.65 -12.22
CA MET A 324 0.42 -4.97 -11.15
C MET A 324 1.22 -3.78 -11.66
N GLU A 325 1.87 -3.89 -12.81
CA GLU A 325 2.60 -2.77 -13.45
C GLU A 325 1.68 -1.57 -13.73
N ARG A 326 0.44 -1.79 -14.19
CA ARG A 326 -0.49 -0.68 -14.42
C ARG A 326 -1.09 -0.15 -13.12
N LEU A 327 -1.27 -0.98 -12.11
CA LEU A 327 -1.72 -0.52 -10.79
C LEU A 327 -0.67 0.40 -10.16
N HIS A 328 0.62 0.08 -10.28
CA HIS A 328 1.71 0.98 -9.89
C HIS A 328 1.61 2.31 -10.63
N TRP A 329 1.49 2.31 -11.96
CA TRP A 329 1.30 3.57 -12.71
C TRP A 329 0.06 4.37 -12.30
N LEU A 330 -1.05 3.68 -12.01
CA LEU A 330 -2.30 4.32 -11.62
C LEU A 330 -2.13 5.10 -10.31
N LEU A 331 -1.46 4.47 -9.33
CA LEU A 331 -1.35 4.98 -7.96
C LEU A 331 -0.04 5.72 -7.67
N ASP A 332 0.85 5.80 -8.66
CA ASP A 332 2.08 6.57 -8.58
C ASP A 332 1.81 8.07 -8.42
N GLY A 333 2.54 8.68 -7.47
CA GLY A 333 2.60 10.12 -7.29
C GLY A 333 1.26 10.80 -6.98
N VAL A 334 0.27 10.08 -6.46
CA VAL A 334 -1.07 10.63 -6.14
C VAL A 334 -0.97 11.76 -5.13
N ARG A 335 -1.60 12.89 -5.47
CA ARG A 335 -1.66 14.08 -4.62
C ARG A 335 -3.07 14.34 -4.11
N LYS A 336 -3.19 15.37 -3.29
CA LYS A 336 -4.48 15.94 -2.91
C LYS A 336 -5.36 16.19 -4.14
N ASP A 337 -6.64 15.88 -4.01
CA ASP A 337 -7.71 16.08 -5.01
C ASP A 337 -7.56 15.27 -6.31
N ASP A 338 -6.48 14.51 -6.49
CA ASP A 338 -6.31 13.61 -7.63
C ASP A 338 -7.43 12.55 -7.67
N GLU A 339 -7.89 12.22 -8.88
CA GLU A 339 -8.92 11.21 -9.11
C GLU A 339 -8.29 9.99 -9.80
N ARG A 340 -8.54 8.81 -9.23
CA ARG A 340 -8.08 7.51 -9.72
C ARG A 340 -9.26 6.57 -9.88
N MET A 341 -9.35 5.93 -11.03
CA MET A 341 -10.39 4.95 -11.33
C MET A 341 -9.74 3.61 -11.69
N LEU A 342 -9.98 2.59 -10.89
CA LEU A 342 -9.76 1.20 -11.28
C LEU A 342 -11.10 0.61 -11.71
N PHE A 343 -11.15 0.04 -12.91
CA PHE A 343 -12.26 -0.77 -13.37
C PHE A 343 -11.75 -2.17 -13.70
N TYR A 344 -12.35 -3.19 -13.09
CA TYR A 344 -12.06 -4.59 -13.36
C TYR A 344 -13.33 -5.33 -13.77
N SER A 345 -13.26 -6.06 -14.87
CA SER A 345 -14.30 -6.95 -15.34
C SER A 345 -13.69 -8.30 -15.70
N GLY A 346 -14.09 -9.35 -15.00
CA GLY A 346 -13.51 -10.69 -15.12
C GLY A 346 -13.94 -11.58 -13.98
N HIS A 347 -13.22 -12.68 -13.75
CA HIS A 347 -13.46 -13.58 -12.65
C HIS A 347 -12.91 -13.06 -11.30
N GLY A 348 -13.66 -13.32 -10.23
CA GLY A 348 -13.15 -13.31 -8.86
C GLY A 348 -13.03 -14.73 -8.32
N ALA A 349 -12.22 -14.92 -7.29
CA ALA A 349 -12.16 -16.19 -6.57
C ALA A 349 -11.98 -15.98 -5.05
N GLN A 350 -12.29 -17.03 -4.30
CA GLN A 350 -11.95 -17.19 -2.89
C GLN A 350 -10.94 -18.32 -2.73
N MET A 351 -9.83 -18.04 -2.07
CA MET A 351 -8.73 -18.96 -1.88
C MET A 351 -8.55 -19.26 -0.39
N PRO A 352 -9.05 -20.40 0.13
CA PRO A 352 -8.71 -20.90 1.45
C PRO A 352 -7.20 -21.08 1.61
N ARG A 353 -6.62 -20.48 2.66
CA ARG A 353 -5.18 -20.46 2.91
C ARG A 353 -4.80 -21.19 4.18
N TYR A 354 -3.57 -21.69 4.16
CA TYR A 354 -2.86 -22.08 5.36
C TYR A 354 -2.21 -20.87 6.04
N SER A 355 -2.20 -20.92 7.36
CA SER A 355 -1.29 -20.16 8.20
C SER A 355 0.14 -20.65 7.97
N PRO A 356 1.16 -19.87 8.36
CA PRO A 356 2.53 -20.36 8.36
C PRO A 356 2.76 -21.58 9.28
N ALA A 357 1.84 -21.82 10.24
CA ALA A 357 1.85 -23.02 11.07
C ALA A 357 1.23 -24.25 10.37
N GLY A 358 0.94 -24.16 9.05
CA GLY A 358 0.44 -25.28 8.26
C GLY A 358 -1.04 -25.63 8.50
N THR A 359 -1.80 -24.75 9.16
CA THR A 359 -3.22 -24.97 9.47
C THR A 359 -4.12 -24.00 8.70
N PRO A 360 -5.27 -24.42 8.14
CA PRO A 360 -6.18 -23.49 7.47
C PRO A 360 -6.70 -22.45 8.46
N ASP A 361 -6.52 -21.16 8.14
CA ASP A 361 -6.84 -20.07 9.08
C ASP A 361 -7.69 -18.93 8.50
N ARG A 362 -7.80 -18.84 7.17
CA ARG A 362 -8.51 -17.75 6.50
C ARG A 362 -8.89 -18.09 5.07
N VAL A 363 -9.66 -17.20 4.46
CA VAL A 363 -9.98 -17.20 3.03
C VAL A 363 -9.54 -15.86 2.44
N ASP A 364 -8.76 -15.85 1.36
CA ASP A 364 -8.40 -14.61 0.66
C ASP A 364 -9.34 -14.41 -0.55
N GLU A 365 -9.91 -13.23 -0.74
CA GLU A 365 -10.53 -12.83 -2.01
C GLU A 365 -9.45 -12.31 -2.97
N CYS A 366 -9.55 -12.70 -4.24
CA CYS A 366 -8.66 -12.20 -5.29
C CYS A 366 -9.41 -11.87 -6.59
N LEU A 367 -8.81 -10.96 -7.38
CA LEU A 367 -9.10 -10.89 -8.80
C LEU A 367 -8.32 -12.01 -9.50
N VAL A 368 -8.88 -12.55 -10.58
CA VAL A 368 -8.31 -13.64 -11.37
C VAL A 368 -7.68 -13.09 -12.66
N PRO A 369 -6.34 -13.00 -12.75
CA PRO A 369 -5.63 -12.65 -13.96
C PRO A 369 -5.71 -13.75 -15.02
N TYR A 370 -5.20 -13.47 -16.22
CA TYR A 370 -5.16 -14.43 -17.32
C TYR A 370 -4.29 -15.66 -17.02
N ASP A 371 -3.19 -15.48 -16.28
CA ASP A 371 -2.22 -16.50 -15.90
C ASP A 371 -2.52 -17.18 -14.55
N PHE A 372 -3.74 -17.00 -14.01
CA PHE A 372 -4.13 -17.56 -12.72
C PHE A 372 -4.11 -19.10 -12.70
N ASP A 373 -3.45 -19.66 -11.69
CA ASP A 373 -3.26 -21.10 -11.51
C ASP A 373 -3.56 -21.56 -10.06
N TRP A 374 -4.39 -20.80 -9.34
CA TRP A 374 -4.69 -21.02 -7.90
C TRP A 374 -3.49 -20.89 -6.95
N THR A 375 -2.37 -20.34 -7.42
CA THR A 375 -1.27 -19.90 -6.55
C THR A 375 -1.44 -18.43 -6.16
N PRO A 376 -0.93 -18.02 -4.97
CA PRO A 376 -0.90 -16.61 -4.58
C PRO A 376 -0.11 -15.71 -5.53
N GLU A 377 0.90 -16.26 -6.21
CA GLU A 377 1.81 -15.55 -7.10
C GLU A 377 1.11 -15.12 -8.40
N HIS A 378 0.14 -15.91 -8.88
CA HIS A 378 -0.65 -15.58 -10.07
C HIS A 378 -2.05 -15.03 -9.74
N ALA A 379 -2.22 -14.44 -8.56
CA ALA A 379 -3.46 -13.81 -8.11
C ALA A 379 -3.23 -12.34 -7.74
N ILE A 380 -4.29 -11.51 -7.82
CA ILE A 380 -4.27 -10.15 -7.25
C ILE A 380 -5.02 -10.17 -5.92
N LEU A 381 -4.27 -10.24 -4.82
CA LEU A 381 -4.77 -10.33 -3.44
C LEU A 381 -4.88 -8.96 -2.76
N ASP A 382 -5.73 -8.85 -1.73
CA ASP A 382 -5.85 -7.63 -0.91
C ASP A 382 -4.50 -7.19 -0.33
N ARG A 383 -3.64 -8.14 0.06
CA ARG A 383 -2.29 -7.84 0.55
C ARG A 383 -1.48 -7.00 -0.44
N GLN A 384 -1.46 -7.38 -1.71
CA GLN A 384 -0.71 -6.66 -2.75
C GLN A 384 -1.39 -5.33 -3.05
N PHE A 385 -2.71 -5.34 -3.17
CA PHE A 385 -3.47 -4.14 -3.51
C PHE A 385 -3.39 -3.07 -2.41
N ALA A 386 -3.49 -3.46 -1.14
CA ALA A 386 -3.40 -2.58 0.01
C ALA A 386 -2.04 -1.89 0.15
N GLN A 387 -0.96 -2.50 -0.34
CA GLN A 387 0.34 -1.85 -0.37
C GLN A 387 0.32 -0.57 -1.21
N LEU A 388 -0.41 -0.60 -2.34
CA LEU A 388 -0.47 0.51 -3.28
C LEU A 388 -1.36 1.65 -2.80
N TYR A 389 -2.52 1.33 -2.21
CA TYR A 389 -3.48 2.38 -1.85
C TYR A 389 -3.35 2.87 -0.40
N SER A 390 -2.83 2.08 0.54
CA SER A 390 -2.97 2.37 1.98
C SER A 390 -2.32 3.68 2.45
N GLN A 391 -1.33 4.20 1.72
CA GLN A 391 -0.63 5.44 2.03
C GLN A 391 -1.13 6.66 1.26
N LEU A 392 -2.10 6.49 0.35
CA LEU A 392 -2.63 7.60 -0.44
C LEU A 392 -3.12 8.76 0.46
N PRO A 393 -3.04 10.01 -0.02
CA PRO A 393 -3.62 11.17 0.68
C PRO A 393 -5.11 10.97 0.89
N TYR A 394 -5.63 11.26 2.09
CA TYR A 394 -7.07 11.07 2.40
C TYR A 394 -8.00 11.97 1.57
N ASP A 395 -7.47 13.08 1.05
CA ASP A 395 -8.14 14.03 0.17
C ASP A 395 -8.00 13.67 -1.33
N SER A 396 -7.40 12.54 -1.67
CA SER A 396 -7.49 11.95 -3.00
C SER A 396 -8.74 11.07 -3.17
N TYR A 397 -9.20 10.89 -4.40
CA TYR A 397 -10.35 10.06 -4.75
C TYR A 397 -9.88 8.82 -5.52
N PHE A 398 -9.80 7.68 -4.87
CA PHE A 398 -9.56 6.40 -5.54
C PHE A 398 -10.82 5.53 -5.48
N VAL A 399 -11.42 5.30 -6.64
CA VAL A 399 -12.57 4.40 -6.82
C VAL A 399 -12.11 3.13 -7.52
N ALA A 400 -12.51 1.99 -6.97
CA ALA A 400 -12.33 0.69 -7.58
C ALA A 400 -13.71 0.07 -7.84
N MET A 401 -14.06 -0.08 -9.11
CA MET A 401 -15.28 -0.73 -9.57
C MET A 401 -14.94 -2.14 -10.05
N LEU A 402 -15.55 -3.13 -9.41
CA LEU A 402 -15.24 -4.54 -9.57
C LEU A 402 -16.50 -5.28 -10.05
N ASP A 403 -16.53 -5.62 -11.33
CA ASP A 403 -17.59 -6.44 -11.93
C ASP A 403 -17.16 -7.91 -12.01
N CYS A 404 -17.08 -8.53 -10.83
CA CYS A 404 -16.75 -9.92 -10.59
C CYS A 404 -17.54 -10.46 -9.39
N CYS A 405 -17.56 -11.79 -9.21
CA CYS A 405 -18.02 -12.42 -7.97
C CYS A 405 -16.95 -13.33 -7.38
N HIS A 406 -16.85 -13.34 -6.05
CA HIS A 406 -15.86 -14.12 -5.30
C HIS A 406 -16.44 -15.41 -4.72
N SER A 407 -17.78 -15.52 -4.66
CA SER A 407 -18.46 -16.79 -4.47
C SER A 407 -18.46 -17.54 -5.81
N GLY A 408 -17.75 -18.66 -5.86
CA GLY A 408 -17.85 -19.59 -6.99
C GLY A 408 -19.28 -20.09 -7.19
N GLY A 409 -19.56 -20.67 -8.35
CA GLY A 409 -20.86 -21.25 -8.67
C GLY A 409 -20.79 -22.16 -9.89
N MET A 410 -21.85 -22.91 -10.16
CA MET A 410 -22.00 -23.67 -11.39
C MET A 410 -23.10 -23.01 -12.24
N THR A 411 -22.78 -22.72 -13.49
CA THR A 411 -23.81 -22.39 -14.49
C THR A 411 -24.27 -23.66 -15.16
N ARG A 412 -25.58 -23.80 -15.37
CA ARG A 412 -26.14 -24.86 -16.22
C ARG A 412 -25.92 -24.47 -17.68
N ASP A 413 -25.73 -25.45 -18.56
CA ASP A 413 -25.65 -25.19 -20.01
C ASP A 413 -26.83 -24.33 -20.49
N GLY A 414 -26.51 -23.21 -21.17
CA GLY A 414 -27.49 -22.24 -21.65
C GLY A 414 -27.98 -21.21 -20.61
N GLY A 415 -27.52 -21.27 -19.35
CA GLY A 415 -27.76 -20.26 -18.33
C GLY A 415 -26.86 -19.02 -18.47
N PRO A 416 -27.15 -17.91 -17.76
CA PRO A 416 -26.29 -16.73 -17.77
C PRO A 416 -24.91 -17.05 -17.17
N ARG A 417 -23.84 -16.70 -17.89
CA ARG A 417 -22.46 -16.88 -17.41
C ARG A 417 -22.23 -16.08 -16.12
N ILE A 418 -21.49 -16.69 -15.19
CA ILE A 418 -21.17 -16.11 -13.89
C ILE A 418 -19.71 -15.67 -13.87
N ARG A 419 -19.41 -14.60 -13.12
CA ARG A 419 -18.07 -13.98 -13.08
C ARG A 419 -17.26 -14.39 -11.86
N GLY A 420 -17.28 -15.68 -11.51
CA GLY A 420 -16.53 -16.24 -10.37
C GLY A 420 -16.06 -17.66 -10.63
N LEU A 421 -14.89 -18.01 -10.08
CA LEU A 421 -14.31 -19.35 -10.18
C LEU A 421 -14.53 -20.16 -8.91
N THR A 422 -14.78 -21.45 -9.10
CA THR A 422 -14.85 -22.42 -8.00
C THR A 422 -13.48 -23.06 -7.80
N PRO A 423 -12.93 -23.10 -6.56
CA PRO A 423 -11.65 -23.75 -6.30
C PRO A 423 -11.68 -25.24 -6.66
N PRO A 424 -10.56 -25.82 -7.12
CA PRO A 424 -10.42 -27.26 -7.24
C PRO A 424 -10.57 -27.93 -5.87
N ASP A 425 -10.93 -29.21 -5.86
CA ASP A 425 -11.36 -29.90 -4.64
C ASP A 425 -10.31 -29.91 -3.53
N ASP A 426 -9.02 -30.04 -3.86
CA ASP A 426 -7.91 -30.03 -2.89
C ASP A 426 -7.77 -28.66 -2.18
N ILE A 427 -8.07 -27.56 -2.88
CA ILE A 427 -8.08 -26.21 -2.31
C ILE A 427 -9.37 -25.96 -1.53
N ARG A 428 -10.52 -26.33 -2.11
CA ARG A 428 -11.84 -26.19 -1.48
C ARG A 428 -11.90 -26.92 -0.14
N HIS A 429 -11.29 -28.10 -0.06
CA HIS A 429 -11.26 -28.93 1.15
C HIS A 429 -10.58 -28.25 2.35
N ARG A 430 -9.71 -27.26 2.12
CA ARG A 430 -9.07 -26.48 3.20
C ARG A 430 -10.10 -25.67 4.00
N ALA A 431 -11.22 -25.29 3.37
CA ALA A 431 -12.35 -24.62 4.03
C ALA A 431 -13.37 -25.58 4.66
N LEU A 432 -13.10 -26.90 4.65
CA LEU A 432 -13.97 -27.91 5.23
C LEU A 432 -13.31 -28.58 6.45
N ARG A 433 -14.15 -29.16 7.31
CA ARG A 433 -13.76 -30.06 8.40
C ARG A 433 -14.69 -31.27 8.41
N TRP A 434 -14.19 -32.42 8.82
CA TRP A 434 -15.01 -33.60 9.03
C TRP A 434 -15.81 -33.44 10.32
N GLU A 435 -17.13 -33.54 10.25
CA GLU A 435 -18.02 -33.60 11.42
C GLU A 435 -18.40 -35.05 11.68
N ALA A 436 -17.78 -35.65 12.68
CA ALA A 436 -17.92 -37.07 12.95
C ALA A 436 -19.32 -37.44 13.44
N SER A 437 -20.01 -36.55 14.15
CA SER A 437 -21.38 -36.80 14.62
C SER A 437 -22.38 -36.90 13.48
N GLU A 438 -22.14 -36.17 12.40
CA GLU A 438 -23.00 -36.13 11.22
C GLU A 438 -22.49 -37.03 10.08
N GLY A 439 -21.27 -37.57 10.20
CA GLY A 439 -20.63 -38.40 9.18
C GLY A 439 -20.42 -37.66 7.84
N MET A 440 -20.16 -36.35 7.88
CA MET A 440 -20.05 -35.53 6.67
C MET A 440 -19.02 -34.39 6.79
N TRP A 441 -18.61 -33.85 5.63
CA TRP A 441 -17.80 -32.64 5.57
C TRP A 441 -18.68 -31.41 5.72
N VAL A 442 -18.33 -30.53 6.66
CA VAL A 442 -19.03 -29.27 6.93
C VAL A 442 -18.07 -28.08 6.76
N PRO A 443 -18.59 -26.85 6.54
CA PRO A 443 -17.75 -25.65 6.55
C PRO A 443 -16.92 -25.53 7.83
N ARG A 444 -15.67 -25.10 7.68
CA ARG A 444 -14.77 -24.86 8.80
C ARG A 444 -15.10 -23.53 9.46
N ASP A 445 -15.13 -23.54 10.79
CA ASP A 445 -15.17 -22.31 11.59
C ASP A 445 -13.74 -21.74 11.68
N PHE A 446 -13.55 -20.58 11.09
CA PHE A 446 -12.28 -19.85 11.18
C PHE A 446 -12.32 -18.86 12.34
N LYS A 447 -11.17 -18.62 12.96
CA LYS A 447 -11.04 -17.53 13.93
C LYS A 447 -11.15 -16.19 13.17
N PRO A 448 -12.00 -15.26 13.62
CA PRO A 448 -12.12 -13.98 12.95
C PRO A 448 -10.79 -13.23 12.88
N LEU A 449 -10.51 -12.60 11.74
CA LEU A 449 -9.32 -11.77 11.53
C LEU A 449 -9.27 -10.58 12.50
N ASN A 450 -10.45 -10.04 12.83
CA ASN A 450 -10.66 -9.01 13.82
C ASN A 450 -12.02 -9.22 14.48
N GLU A 451 -12.01 -9.71 15.72
CA GLU A 451 -13.23 -10.15 16.42
C GLU A 451 -14.19 -9.00 16.74
N SER A 452 -13.67 -7.82 17.09
CA SER A 452 -14.53 -6.64 17.32
C SER A 452 -15.16 -6.13 16.03
N LEU A 453 -14.43 -6.19 14.92
CA LEU A 453 -14.90 -5.74 13.61
C LEU A 453 -15.95 -6.71 13.05
N SER A 454 -15.72 -8.02 13.18
CA SER A 454 -16.65 -9.05 12.69
C SER A 454 -18.02 -8.96 13.37
N LYS A 455 -18.06 -8.56 14.64
CA LYS A 455 -19.31 -8.37 15.42
C LYS A 455 -20.07 -7.08 15.08
N ARG A 456 -19.52 -6.18 14.26
CA ARG A 456 -20.23 -4.97 13.85
C ARG A 456 -21.37 -5.30 12.89
N ARG A 457 -22.37 -4.42 12.84
CA ARG A 457 -23.49 -4.50 11.87
C ARG A 457 -23.00 -4.61 10.41
N ASN A 458 -21.90 -3.94 10.06
CA ASN A 458 -21.29 -3.99 8.74
C ASN A 458 -19.98 -4.80 8.71
N GLY A 459 -19.76 -5.70 9.68
CA GLY A 459 -18.53 -6.48 9.79
C GLY A 459 -18.27 -7.36 8.56
N ALA A 460 -19.32 -7.98 8.02
CA ALA A 460 -19.25 -8.80 6.81
C ALA A 460 -18.75 -8.03 5.56
N ASP A 461 -18.92 -6.72 5.52
CA ASP A 461 -18.39 -5.89 4.43
C ASP A 461 -16.85 -5.85 4.42
N TYR A 462 -16.22 -6.20 5.55
CA TYR A 462 -14.77 -6.13 5.74
C TYR A 462 -14.13 -7.52 5.86
N VAL A 463 -14.72 -8.40 6.66
CA VAL A 463 -14.12 -9.70 7.02
C VAL A 463 -14.92 -10.91 6.53
N GLY A 464 -15.94 -10.66 5.69
CA GLY A 464 -16.89 -11.68 5.25
C GLY A 464 -17.75 -12.22 6.39
N ARG A 465 -18.74 -13.04 6.03
CA ARG A 465 -19.70 -13.61 7.00
C ARG A 465 -19.08 -14.65 7.94
N ASN A 466 -18.05 -15.37 7.48
CA ASN A 466 -17.29 -16.29 8.32
C ASN A 466 -16.33 -15.54 9.28
N GLY A 467 -16.21 -14.21 9.16
CA GLY A 467 -15.32 -13.36 9.97
C GLY A 467 -13.83 -13.47 9.65
N ALA A 468 -13.44 -14.34 8.73
CA ALA A 468 -12.06 -14.68 8.39
C ALA A 468 -11.72 -14.54 6.90
N THR A 469 -12.59 -13.90 6.12
CA THR A 469 -12.32 -13.56 4.71
C THR A 469 -11.51 -12.27 4.64
N GLN A 470 -10.33 -12.30 4.02
CA GLN A 470 -9.62 -11.08 3.61
C GLN A 470 -10.24 -10.56 2.32
N ARG A 471 -11.23 -9.68 2.47
CA ARG A 471 -11.94 -9.09 1.33
C ARG A 471 -11.09 -8.06 0.60
N LEU A 472 -11.21 -8.04 -0.72
CA LEU A 472 -10.38 -7.19 -1.58
C LEU A 472 -10.64 -5.68 -1.32
N GLY A 473 -9.57 -4.89 -1.28
CA GLY A 473 -9.61 -3.44 -1.08
C GLY A 473 -9.94 -3.01 0.35
N ARG A 474 -9.93 -3.91 1.33
CA ARG A 474 -10.27 -3.59 2.74
C ARG A 474 -9.05 -3.35 3.62
N GLY A 475 -7.87 -3.81 3.18
CA GLY A 475 -6.61 -3.64 3.89
C GLY A 475 -6.62 -4.36 5.22
N MET A 476 -7.28 -5.52 5.31
CA MET A 476 -7.49 -6.22 6.57
C MET A 476 -6.18 -6.69 7.21
N ALA A 477 -5.17 -6.97 6.39
CA ALA A 477 -3.81 -7.26 6.87
C ALA A 477 -3.17 -6.10 7.66
N LEU A 478 -3.66 -4.86 7.50
CA LEU A 478 -3.16 -3.66 8.16
C LEU A 478 -4.02 -3.24 9.37
N ARG A 479 -5.05 -4.02 9.72
CA ARG A 479 -6.08 -3.66 10.73
C ARG A 479 -6.47 -4.87 11.59
N THR A 480 -5.48 -5.67 12.00
CA THR A 480 -5.74 -6.94 12.71
C THR A 480 -6.00 -6.75 14.20
N LYS A 481 -5.63 -5.60 14.76
CA LYS A 481 -5.92 -5.25 16.16
C LYS A 481 -7.41 -5.03 16.43
N PRO A 482 -7.90 -5.38 17.64
CA PRO A 482 -9.23 -5.00 18.07
C PRO A 482 -9.48 -3.50 17.92
N ASP A 483 -10.71 -3.12 17.63
CA ASP A 483 -11.12 -1.76 17.33
C ASP A 483 -10.75 -0.76 18.41
N LYS A 484 -10.82 -1.17 19.68
CA LYS A 484 -10.43 -0.32 20.82
C LYS A 484 -8.96 0.09 20.71
N ASP A 485 -8.08 -0.87 20.47
CA ASP A 485 -6.64 -0.65 20.40
C ASP A 485 -6.27 0.07 19.10
N TYR A 486 -6.86 -0.35 17.98
CA TYR A 486 -6.71 0.32 16.69
C TYR A 486 -7.12 1.80 16.76
N ASN A 487 -8.27 2.10 17.39
CA ASN A 487 -8.74 3.48 17.57
C ASN A 487 -7.90 4.28 18.56
N LYS A 488 -7.32 3.65 19.59
CA LYS A 488 -6.37 4.28 20.52
C LYS A 488 -5.10 4.70 19.76
N ILE A 489 -4.49 3.77 19.02
CA ILE A 489 -3.23 4.01 18.29
C ILE A 489 -3.41 5.12 17.25
N ARG A 490 -4.46 5.06 16.41
CA ARG A 490 -4.68 6.09 15.39
C ARG A 490 -4.87 7.49 15.99
N ALA A 491 -5.51 7.58 17.16
CA ALA A 491 -5.73 8.84 17.87
C ALA A 491 -4.43 9.38 18.45
N GLU A 492 -3.61 8.51 19.05
CA GLU A 492 -2.28 8.85 19.56
C GLU A 492 -1.34 9.34 18.45
N LEU A 493 -1.34 8.67 17.30
CA LEU A 493 -0.47 9.02 16.17
C LEU A 493 -1.05 10.15 15.28
N GLY A 494 -2.30 10.51 15.49
CA GLY A 494 -2.99 11.59 14.77
C GLY A 494 -3.23 11.29 13.29
N HIS A 495 -3.78 10.12 12.97
CA HIS A 495 -4.23 9.75 11.61
C HIS A 495 -5.51 8.90 11.64
N HIS A 496 -6.10 8.58 10.48
CA HIS A 496 -7.38 7.85 10.38
C HIS A 496 -7.24 6.35 10.08
N GLY A 497 -6.02 5.88 9.84
CA GLY A 497 -5.72 4.50 9.45
C GLY A 497 -5.20 4.38 8.01
N PRO A 498 -5.08 3.18 7.42
CA PRO A 498 -4.79 3.09 6.00
C PRO A 498 -5.92 3.77 5.21
N TYR A 499 -5.57 4.38 4.07
CA TYR A 499 -6.57 4.86 3.13
C TYR A 499 -7.47 3.69 2.68
N LEU A 500 -8.76 3.95 2.49
CA LEU A 500 -9.72 2.96 2.03
C LEU A 500 -10.33 3.45 0.71
N PRO A 501 -10.16 2.72 -0.42
CA PRO A 501 -10.80 3.08 -1.67
C PRO A 501 -12.33 3.06 -1.57
N ILE A 502 -12.99 3.80 -2.45
CA ILE A 502 -14.42 3.66 -2.67
C ILE A 502 -14.62 2.45 -3.57
N LEU A 503 -15.19 1.39 -3.01
CA LEU A 503 -15.35 0.09 -3.66
C LEU A 503 -16.79 -0.07 -4.13
N LEU A 504 -16.94 -0.28 -5.44
CA LEU A 504 -18.18 -0.48 -6.16
C LEU A 504 -18.20 -1.91 -6.70
N GLU A 505 -18.81 -2.83 -5.95
CA GLU A 505 -18.80 -4.27 -6.25
C GLU A 505 -20.14 -4.69 -6.88
N ALA A 506 -20.11 -5.55 -7.89
CA ALA A 506 -21.30 -5.96 -8.62
C ALA A 506 -22.32 -6.76 -7.79
N CYS A 507 -21.86 -7.47 -6.77
CA CYS A 507 -22.69 -8.36 -5.95
C CYS A 507 -22.19 -8.43 -4.49
N GLN A 508 -23.04 -8.92 -3.60
CA GLN A 508 -22.66 -9.27 -2.23
C GLN A 508 -21.81 -10.55 -2.19
N GLU A 509 -21.13 -10.82 -1.06
CA GLU A 509 -20.17 -11.94 -0.90
C GLU A 509 -20.70 -13.29 -1.40
N GLU A 510 -21.92 -13.68 -1.02
CA GLU A 510 -22.54 -14.97 -1.39
C GLU A 510 -23.42 -14.89 -2.66
N GLN A 511 -23.32 -13.81 -3.42
CA GLN A 511 -24.08 -13.61 -4.65
C GLN A 511 -23.17 -13.68 -5.88
N LEU A 512 -23.78 -14.05 -7.00
CA LEU A 512 -23.10 -14.12 -8.29
C LEU A 512 -23.28 -12.80 -9.05
N SER A 513 -22.28 -12.45 -9.87
CA SER A 513 -22.40 -11.41 -10.90
C SER A 513 -22.64 -12.06 -12.26
N TYR A 514 -23.56 -11.50 -13.05
CA TYR A 514 -24.07 -12.08 -14.30
C TYR A 514 -23.71 -11.26 -15.54
N GLU A 515 -23.61 -11.95 -16.68
CA GLU A 515 -23.61 -11.30 -17.99
C GLU A 515 -25.03 -10.92 -18.47
N TYR A 516 -25.11 -9.84 -19.23
CA TYR A 516 -26.27 -9.29 -19.91
C TYR A 516 -26.02 -9.29 -21.42
N ARG A 517 -26.98 -9.76 -22.21
CA ARG A 517 -26.91 -9.72 -23.68
C ARG A 517 -27.82 -8.61 -24.23
N ASP A 518 -27.22 -7.66 -24.93
CA ASP A 518 -27.89 -6.62 -25.72
C ASP A 518 -27.75 -6.94 -27.21
N GLY A 519 -28.75 -7.64 -27.76
CA GLY A 519 -28.66 -8.22 -29.10
C GLY A 519 -27.52 -9.24 -29.20
N VAL A 520 -26.52 -8.95 -30.04
CA VAL A 520 -25.33 -9.79 -30.24
C VAL A 520 -24.17 -9.42 -29.32
N THR A 521 -24.30 -8.37 -28.52
CA THR A 521 -23.21 -7.87 -27.66
C THR A 521 -23.46 -8.27 -26.21
N SER A 522 -22.47 -8.89 -25.58
CA SER A 522 -22.51 -9.21 -24.14
C SER A 522 -21.87 -8.10 -23.31
N TYR A 523 -22.40 -7.84 -22.12
CA TYR A 523 -21.90 -6.90 -21.10
C TYR A 523 -22.05 -7.53 -19.71
N GLY A 524 -21.44 -6.94 -18.69
CA GLY A 524 -21.77 -7.20 -17.30
C GLY A 524 -23.08 -6.52 -16.94
N ALA A 525 -24.00 -7.23 -16.28
CA ALA A 525 -25.29 -6.67 -15.91
C ALA A 525 -25.11 -5.44 -15.00
N TYR A 526 -24.12 -5.48 -14.09
CA TYR A 526 -23.80 -4.37 -13.20
C TYR A 526 -23.22 -3.20 -13.97
N THR A 527 -22.15 -3.42 -14.75
CA THR A 527 -21.50 -2.36 -15.54
C THR A 527 -22.47 -1.67 -16.50
N PHE A 528 -23.29 -2.44 -17.23
CA PHE A 528 -24.30 -1.87 -18.12
C PHE A 528 -25.33 -1.00 -17.36
N CYS A 529 -25.85 -1.50 -16.24
CA CYS A 529 -26.79 -0.74 -15.42
C CYS A 529 -26.17 0.53 -14.83
N MET A 530 -24.92 0.46 -14.40
CA MET A 530 -24.13 1.58 -13.87
C MET A 530 -23.96 2.68 -14.92
N ALA A 531 -23.47 2.33 -16.11
CA ALA A 531 -23.26 3.26 -17.20
C ALA A 531 -24.59 3.94 -17.61
N LYS A 532 -25.68 3.18 -17.72
CA LYS A 532 -27.01 3.72 -18.04
C LYS A 532 -27.52 4.66 -16.94
N ALA A 533 -27.44 4.26 -15.67
CA ALA A 533 -27.89 5.09 -14.56
C ALA A 533 -27.13 6.43 -14.49
N LEU A 534 -25.81 6.40 -14.67
CA LEU A 534 -24.99 7.61 -14.66
C LEU A 534 -25.32 8.54 -15.83
N ARG A 535 -25.45 8.01 -17.05
CA ARG A 535 -25.86 8.78 -18.24
C ARG A 535 -27.26 9.36 -18.12
N GLU A 536 -28.21 8.63 -17.51
CA GLU A 536 -29.56 9.13 -17.23
C GLU A 536 -29.54 10.33 -16.28
N GLN A 537 -28.71 10.31 -15.23
CA GLN A 537 -28.54 11.46 -14.34
C GLN A 537 -27.88 12.65 -15.06
N ARG A 538 -26.85 12.40 -15.87
CA ARG A 538 -26.22 13.44 -16.70
C ARG A 538 -27.21 14.11 -17.64
N GLY A 539 -28.05 13.34 -18.33
CA GLY A 539 -29.09 13.87 -19.21
C GLY A 539 -30.13 14.74 -18.50
N ARG A 540 -30.28 14.58 -17.18
CA ARG A 540 -31.11 15.43 -16.32
C ARG A 540 -30.37 16.61 -15.72
N GLY A 541 -29.07 16.77 -16.00
CA GLY A 541 -28.21 17.78 -15.39
C GLY A 541 -27.93 17.53 -13.91
N THR A 542 -28.09 16.29 -13.43
CA THR A 542 -27.88 15.92 -12.03
C THR A 542 -26.58 15.13 -11.84
N ASN A 543 -25.93 15.35 -10.70
CA ASN A 543 -24.78 14.59 -10.23
C ASN A 543 -25.23 13.75 -9.03
N PRO A 544 -25.25 12.40 -9.10
CA PRO A 544 -25.53 11.56 -7.94
C PRO A 544 -24.31 11.44 -7.02
N SER A 545 -24.52 11.17 -5.74
CA SER A 545 -23.50 10.61 -4.86
C SER A 545 -23.22 9.14 -5.20
N PHE A 546 -22.14 8.58 -4.66
CA PHE A 546 -21.86 7.14 -4.82
C PHE A 546 -23.00 6.29 -4.25
N GLN A 547 -23.56 6.68 -3.10
CA GLN A 547 -24.72 6.00 -2.52
C GLN A 547 -25.95 6.10 -3.42
N GLU A 548 -26.29 7.31 -3.89
CA GLU A 548 -27.44 7.52 -4.79
C GLU A 548 -27.29 6.71 -6.09
N LEU A 549 -26.08 6.66 -6.65
CA LEU A 549 -25.80 5.86 -7.85
C LEU A 549 -25.95 4.35 -7.57
N SER A 550 -25.43 3.86 -6.45
CA SER A 550 -25.58 2.45 -6.05
C SER A 550 -27.06 2.07 -5.89
N ASP A 551 -27.87 2.94 -5.27
CA ASP A 551 -29.30 2.71 -5.08
C ASP A 551 -30.05 2.67 -6.43
N LEU A 552 -29.70 3.58 -7.35
CA LEU A 552 -30.27 3.62 -8.71
C LEU A 552 -29.93 2.35 -9.51
N VAL A 553 -28.68 1.87 -9.43
CA VAL A 553 -28.23 0.65 -10.10
C VAL A 553 -28.92 -0.56 -9.51
N THR A 554 -29.00 -0.66 -8.18
CA THR A 554 -29.71 -1.73 -7.47
C THR A 554 -31.18 -1.79 -7.91
N ALA A 555 -31.86 -0.65 -7.96
CA ALA A 555 -33.24 -0.58 -8.44
C ALA A 555 -33.38 -1.02 -9.90
N LYS A 556 -32.40 -0.69 -10.77
CA LYS A 556 -32.41 -1.09 -12.18
C LYS A 556 -32.20 -2.59 -12.35
N LEU A 557 -31.23 -3.19 -11.65
CA LEU A 557 -30.97 -4.63 -11.64
C LEU A 557 -32.21 -5.42 -11.20
N ARG A 558 -32.88 -4.98 -10.13
CA ARG A 558 -34.14 -5.58 -9.66
C ARG A 558 -35.25 -5.53 -10.70
N ARG A 559 -35.43 -4.39 -11.40
CA ARG A 559 -36.41 -4.27 -12.49
C ARG A 559 -36.10 -5.22 -13.66
N LEU A 560 -34.82 -5.45 -13.93
CA LEU A 560 -34.33 -6.41 -14.93
C LEU A 560 -34.31 -7.87 -14.42
N LYS A 561 -34.81 -8.12 -13.19
CA LYS A 561 -34.91 -9.44 -12.56
C LYS A 561 -33.57 -10.14 -12.31
N TYR A 562 -32.48 -9.37 -12.19
CA TYR A 562 -31.22 -9.92 -11.69
C TYR A 562 -31.27 -10.06 -10.16
N SER A 563 -30.76 -11.19 -9.65
CA SER A 563 -30.67 -11.49 -8.21
C SER A 563 -29.51 -10.80 -7.51
N GLN A 564 -28.53 -10.29 -8.27
CA GLN A 564 -27.36 -9.62 -7.73
C GLN A 564 -27.73 -8.27 -7.09
N THR A 565 -27.17 -8.00 -5.92
CA THR A 565 -27.27 -6.72 -5.21
C THR A 565 -25.88 -6.13 -5.10
N PRO A 566 -25.62 -4.96 -5.72
CA PRO A 566 -24.33 -4.30 -5.60
C PRO A 566 -23.93 -4.05 -4.15
N ASN A 567 -22.63 -4.01 -3.90
CA ASN A 567 -22.08 -3.60 -2.62
C ASN A 567 -21.29 -2.30 -2.77
N LEU A 568 -21.41 -1.41 -1.77
CA LEU A 568 -20.71 -0.15 -1.74
C LEU A 568 -19.96 0.00 -0.41
N VAL A 569 -18.64 0.13 -0.48
CA VAL A 569 -17.78 0.29 0.71
C VAL A 569 -16.85 1.48 0.53
N GLY A 570 -16.58 2.19 1.62
CA GLY A 570 -15.70 3.36 1.63
C GLY A 570 -15.92 4.20 2.88
N ALA A 571 -15.21 5.32 2.98
CA ALA A 571 -15.43 6.27 4.06
C ALA A 571 -16.83 6.91 3.94
N ARG A 572 -17.58 6.96 5.05
CA ARG A 572 -18.99 7.42 5.06
C ARG A 572 -19.19 8.78 4.39
N GLU A 573 -18.28 9.72 4.62
CA GLU A 573 -18.35 11.06 4.04
C GLU A 573 -18.13 11.04 2.52
N GLN A 574 -17.19 10.21 2.04
CA GLN A 574 -16.94 10.03 0.61
C GLN A 574 -18.11 9.35 -0.10
N LEU A 575 -18.76 8.36 0.53
CA LEU A 575 -19.92 7.67 -0.08
C LEU A 575 -21.12 8.60 -0.32
N LYS A 576 -21.26 9.63 0.52
CA LYS A 576 -22.29 10.66 0.40
C LYS A 576 -21.86 11.83 -0.50
N ALA A 577 -20.57 11.94 -0.80
CA ALA A 577 -20.07 12.96 -1.70
C ALA A 577 -20.55 12.70 -3.14
N LYS A 578 -20.71 13.79 -3.89
CA LYS A 578 -21.03 13.73 -5.30
C LYS A 578 -19.87 13.11 -6.08
N ILE A 579 -20.18 12.37 -7.14
CA ILE A 579 -19.14 11.71 -7.94
C ILE A 579 -18.29 12.80 -8.60
N PRO A 580 -16.96 12.84 -8.35
CA PRO A 580 -16.10 13.94 -8.79
C PRO A 580 -16.09 14.16 -10.32
N TRP A 581 -16.32 13.08 -11.07
CA TRP A 581 -16.25 13.07 -12.53
C TRP A 581 -17.61 12.92 -13.22
N SER A 582 -18.73 13.05 -12.51
CA SER A 582 -20.03 12.84 -13.17
C SER A 582 -20.51 14.03 -14.01
N MET A 583 -19.97 15.24 -13.83
CA MET A 583 -20.33 16.41 -14.64
C MET A 583 -19.18 16.81 -15.57
N THR A 584 -19.50 16.99 -16.85
CA THR A 584 -18.67 17.82 -17.75
C THR A 584 -18.65 19.22 -17.17
N GLU A 585 -17.47 19.74 -16.81
CA GLU A 585 -17.33 21.19 -16.67
C GLU A 585 -17.82 21.81 -17.98
N PRO A 586 -18.80 22.73 -17.97
CA PRO A 586 -19.09 23.48 -19.18
C PRO A 586 -17.80 24.16 -19.59
N ALA A 587 -17.34 23.92 -20.82
CA ALA A 587 -16.18 24.60 -21.37
C ALA A 587 -16.30 26.08 -21.03
N ARG A 588 -15.45 26.58 -20.13
CA ARG A 588 -15.45 28.00 -19.76
C ARG A 588 -15.17 28.74 -21.04
N SER A 589 -16.23 29.29 -21.66
CA SER A 589 -16.10 30.19 -22.79
C SER A 589 -15.13 31.26 -22.32
N GLU A 590 -13.98 31.38 -22.95
CA GLU A 590 -13.13 32.55 -22.81
C GLU A 590 -13.99 33.75 -23.18
N ARG A 591 -14.65 34.37 -22.20
CA ARG A 591 -15.14 35.73 -22.33
C ARG A 591 -13.88 36.59 -22.41
N ARG A 592 -13.32 36.69 -23.62
CA ARG A 592 -12.43 37.78 -23.98
C ARG A 592 -13.21 39.07 -23.72
N ALA A 593 -12.98 39.66 -22.55
CA ALA A 593 -13.38 41.04 -22.31
C ALA A 593 -12.79 41.89 -23.45
N PRO A 594 -13.58 42.76 -24.10
CA PRO A 594 -13.08 43.55 -25.19
C PRO A 594 -11.96 44.45 -24.66
N ARG A 595 -10.75 44.27 -25.19
CA ARG A 595 -9.61 45.16 -24.94
C ARG A 595 -10.07 46.58 -25.29
N LYS A 596 -10.25 47.43 -24.28
CA LYS A 596 -10.37 48.88 -24.46
C LYS A 596 -9.10 49.34 -25.18
N ARG A 597 -9.23 49.71 -26.46
CA ARG A 597 -8.19 50.42 -27.21
C ARG A 597 -7.97 51.77 -26.53
N THR A 598 -6.91 51.90 -25.75
CA THR A 598 -6.39 53.19 -25.31
C THR A 598 -5.83 53.90 -26.53
N VAL A 599 -6.62 54.84 -27.08
CA VAL A 599 -6.17 55.76 -28.13
C VAL A 599 -5.11 56.68 -27.52
N LYS A 600 -3.84 56.48 -27.90
CA LYS A 600 -2.78 57.47 -27.68
C LYS A 600 -3.16 58.74 -28.43
N ARG A 601 -3.59 59.79 -27.72
CA ARG A 601 -3.66 61.15 -28.27
C ARG A 601 -2.24 61.61 -28.58
N GLY A 602 -1.97 61.82 -29.87
CA GLY A 602 -0.72 62.39 -30.36
C GLY A 602 -0.53 63.82 -29.87
N ARG A 603 0.70 64.14 -29.44
CA ARG A 603 1.18 65.52 -29.26
C ARG A 603 1.17 66.22 -30.61
N LYS A 604 0.32 67.25 -30.76
CA LYS A 604 0.52 68.31 -31.77
C LYS A 604 1.59 69.28 -31.25
N ARG A 605 2.61 69.53 -32.06
CA ARG A 605 3.51 70.70 -31.95
C ARG A 605 2.83 71.93 -32.59
N PRO A 606 3.24 73.15 -32.23
CA PRO A 606 2.44 74.35 -32.42
C PRO A 606 2.64 74.99 -33.81
N SER A 607 1.55 75.55 -34.31
CA SER A 607 1.47 76.77 -35.13
C SER A 607 0.07 77.34 -34.95
#